data_AF-A0A7C8ZDG7-F1
#
_entry.id   AF-A0A7C8ZDG7-F1
#
_cell.length_a   1.000
_cell.length_b   1.000
_cell.length_c   1.000
_cell.angle_alpha   90.00
_cell.angle_beta   90.00
_cell.angle_gamma   90.00
#
_symmetry.space_group_name_H-M   'P 1'
#
loop_
_entity.id
_entity.type
_entity.pdbx_description
1 polymer ?
#
loop_
_entity_poly.entity_id
_entity_poly.type
_entity_poly.pdbx_seq_one_letter_code
_entity_poly.pdbx_strand_id
1 'polypeptide(L)'
;FQPGLVSFVKSNKSLLQDIVSAILPSDADIAEAVNETKSGSRKALGHPPLKDQCRESMLWLKWLMFEGDPSRALEDLAQISSQHGVCGAVWGKDDIAFRCRTCELDPTCAICVPCFQNGSHKNHDYSIIYTGGGCCDCGDETAWKHE
;
A
#
# COMPACT_ATOMS: atom_id res chain seq x y z
N PHE A 1 -9.40 3.72 -20.41
CA PHE A 1 -8.68 2.52 -19.96
C PHE A 1 -7.35 2.46 -20.68
N GLN A 2 -6.22 2.25 -20.00
CA GLN A 2 -4.87 2.48 -20.53
C GLN A 2 -3.99 1.22 -20.69
N PRO A 3 -4.52 0.03 -21.06
CA PRO A 3 -3.69 -1.18 -21.17
C PRO A 3 -2.58 -1.03 -22.23
N GLY A 4 -2.80 -0.22 -23.27
CA GLY A 4 -1.80 0.06 -24.30
C GLY A 4 -0.55 0.78 -23.77
N LEU A 5 -0.72 1.78 -22.89
CA LEU A 5 0.42 2.48 -22.30
C LEU A 5 1.23 1.54 -21.42
N VAL A 6 0.57 0.78 -20.55
CA VAL A 6 1.22 -0.21 -19.69
C VAL A 6 2.02 -1.21 -20.52
N SER A 7 1.41 -1.76 -21.58
CA SER A 7 2.10 -2.68 -22.49
C SER A 7 3.32 -2.02 -23.15
N PHE A 8 3.18 -0.78 -23.59
CA PHE A 8 4.27 -0.03 -24.21
C PHE A 8 5.44 0.17 -23.25
N VAL A 9 5.18 0.62 -22.01
CA VAL A 9 6.22 0.85 -20.99
C VAL A 9 6.91 -0.47 -20.62
N LYS A 10 6.17 -1.57 -20.49
CA LYS A 10 6.75 -2.90 -20.23
C LYS A 10 7.76 -3.32 -21.30
N SER A 11 7.45 -3.05 -22.57
CA SER A 11 8.34 -3.33 -23.70
C SER A 11 9.47 -2.29 -23.87
N ASN A 12 9.35 -1.11 -23.26
CA ASN A 12 10.26 0.03 -23.45
C ASN A 12 10.65 0.67 -22.11
N LYS A 13 11.19 -0.13 -21.17
CA LYS A 13 11.50 0.33 -19.80
C LYS A 13 12.42 1.55 -19.73
N SER A 14 13.31 1.73 -20.72
CA SER A 14 14.19 2.90 -20.81
C SER A 14 13.43 4.22 -20.94
N LEU A 15 12.23 4.20 -21.52
CA LEU A 15 11.38 5.38 -21.71
C LEU A 15 10.52 5.73 -20.49
N LEU A 16 10.60 4.94 -19.40
CA LEU A 16 9.74 5.13 -18.23
C LEU A 16 9.83 6.56 -17.66
N GLN A 17 11.05 7.10 -17.55
CA GLN A 17 11.24 8.45 -17.02
C GLN A 17 10.61 9.52 -17.92
N ASP A 18 10.79 9.40 -19.24
CA ASP A 18 10.22 10.34 -20.21
C ASP A 18 8.69 10.29 -20.19
N ILE A 19 8.12 9.09 -20.10
CA ILE A 19 6.68 8.87 -20.02
C ILE A 19 6.10 9.44 -18.72
N VAL A 20 6.74 9.20 -17.58
CA VAL A 20 6.32 9.77 -16.30
C VAL A 20 6.37 11.30 -16.35
N SER A 21 7.41 11.86 -16.95
CA SER A 21 7.57 13.31 -17.12
C SER A 21 6.48 13.91 -18.02
N ALA A 22 6.05 13.18 -19.06
CA ALA A 22 4.96 13.58 -19.94
C ALA A 22 3.56 13.43 -19.33
N ILE A 23 3.41 12.58 -18.29
CA ILE A 23 2.15 12.39 -17.57
C ILE A 23 1.93 13.48 -16.52
N LEU A 24 3.01 13.93 -15.87
CA LEU A 24 2.95 14.96 -14.84
C LEU A 24 2.77 16.36 -15.44
N PRO A 25 2.05 17.28 -14.76
CA PRO A 25 2.03 18.68 -15.16
C PRO A 25 3.45 19.26 -15.12
N SER A 26 3.77 20.12 -16.09
CA SER A 26 5.06 20.80 -16.15
C SER A 26 5.14 21.93 -15.11
N ASP A 27 6.35 22.39 -14.83
CA ASP A 27 6.57 23.56 -13.96
C ASP A 27 5.86 24.82 -14.49
N ALA A 28 5.70 24.93 -15.81
CA ALA A 28 4.94 26.01 -16.44
C ALA A 28 3.44 25.92 -16.12
N ASP A 29 2.86 24.71 -16.23
CA ASP A 29 1.45 24.47 -15.90
C ASP A 29 1.15 24.79 -14.43
N ILE A 30 2.09 24.45 -13.54
CA ILE A 30 1.99 24.74 -12.11
C ILE A 30 2.09 26.25 -11.86
N ALA A 31 3.06 26.92 -12.48
CA ALA A 31 3.25 28.36 -12.34
C ALA A 31 2.04 29.16 -12.85
N GLU A 32 1.42 28.75 -13.95
CA GLU A 32 0.23 29.39 -14.50
C GLU A 32 -0.96 29.30 -13.53
N ALA A 33 -1.23 28.12 -12.99
CA ALA A 33 -2.33 27.92 -12.04
C ALA A 33 -2.18 28.70 -10.72
N VAL A 34 -0.95 28.88 -10.24
CA VAL A 34 -0.64 29.70 -9.06
C VAL A 34 -0.86 31.20 -9.34
N ASN A 35 -0.70 31.63 -10.59
CA ASN A 35 -0.96 33.01 -10.99
C ASN A 35 -2.45 33.29 -11.21
N GLU A 36 -3.22 32.32 -11.74
CA GLU A 36 -4.68 32.45 -11.91
C GLU A 36 -5.43 32.62 -10.58
N THR A 37 -5.01 31.91 -9.53
CA THR A 37 -5.60 32.03 -8.19
C THR A 37 -5.44 33.42 -7.56
N LYS A 38 -4.51 34.25 -8.05
CA LYS A 38 -4.29 35.63 -7.58
C LYS A 38 -5.10 36.68 -8.34
N SER A 39 -5.62 36.37 -9.54
CA SER A 39 -6.14 37.39 -10.46
C SER A 39 -7.68 37.46 -10.55
N GLY A 40 -8.43 36.47 -10.06
CA GLY A 40 -9.89 36.57 -9.93
C GLY A 40 -10.67 36.87 -11.21
N SER A 41 -10.12 36.54 -12.40
CA SER A 41 -10.76 36.82 -13.70
C SER A 41 -10.91 35.57 -14.57
N ARG A 42 -11.88 35.64 -15.50
CA ARG A 42 -12.63 34.53 -16.10
C ARG A 42 -11.87 33.78 -17.20
N LYS A 43 -11.90 32.44 -17.09
CA LYS A 43 -11.81 31.39 -18.11
C LYS A 43 -10.80 31.61 -19.26
N ALA A 44 -9.60 31.05 -19.10
CA ALA A 44 -8.72 30.71 -20.21
C ALA A 44 -9.34 29.59 -21.07
N LEU A 45 -9.22 29.71 -22.38
CA LEU A 45 -9.68 28.72 -23.35
C LEU A 45 -8.84 27.43 -23.23
N GLY A 46 -9.52 26.30 -23.00
CA GLY A 46 -9.08 24.99 -23.50
C GLY A 46 -8.30 24.10 -22.53
N HIS A 47 -7.67 24.61 -21.47
CA HIS A 47 -6.92 23.77 -20.53
C HIS A 47 -7.77 23.34 -19.31
N PRO A 48 -7.74 22.06 -18.90
CA PRO A 48 -8.39 21.63 -17.66
C PRO A 48 -7.77 22.34 -16.45
N PRO A 49 -8.54 22.62 -15.39
CA PRO A 49 -7.99 23.11 -14.12
C PRO A 49 -6.81 22.24 -13.65
N LEU A 50 -5.76 22.85 -13.06
CA LEU A 50 -4.59 22.10 -12.59
C LEU A 50 -4.95 20.90 -11.70
N LYS A 51 -5.98 21.05 -10.86
CA LYS A 51 -6.48 19.96 -10.01
C LYS A 51 -6.97 18.76 -10.83
N ASP A 52 -7.64 19.01 -11.96
CA ASP A 52 -8.15 17.96 -12.84
C ASP A 52 -7.01 17.30 -13.62
N GLN A 53 -6.00 18.08 -14.04
CA GLN A 53 -4.77 17.56 -14.63
C GLN A 53 -4.03 16.64 -13.65
N CYS A 54 -3.77 17.11 -12.42
CA CYS A 54 -3.13 16.29 -11.39
C CYS A 54 -3.95 15.01 -11.09
N ARG A 55 -5.28 15.11 -11.08
CA ARG A 55 -6.16 13.96 -10.88
C ARG A 55 -6.00 12.94 -12.02
N GLU A 56 -5.98 13.40 -13.26
CA GLU A 56 -5.69 12.55 -14.42
C GLU A 56 -4.28 11.96 -14.30
N SER A 57 -3.23 12.76 -14.11
CA SER A 57 -1.84 12.26 -13.94
C SER A 57 -1.76 11.14 -12.91
N MET A 58 -2.43 11.29 -11.76
CA MET A 58 -2.48 10.25 -10.72
C MET A 58 -3.19 8.98 -11.18
N LEU A 59 -4.21 9.06 -12.04
CA LEU A 59 -4.81 7.87 -12.64
C LEU A 59 -3.80 7.16 -13.55
N TRP A 60 -3.13 7.88 -14.45
CA TRP A 60 -2.13 7.30 -15.35
C TRP A 60 -0.96 6.66 -14.58
N LEU A 61 -0.45 7.33 -13.54
CA LEU A 61 0.61 6.80 -12.69
C LEU A 61 0.20 5.53 -11.95
N LYS A 62 -1.05 5.42 -11.47
CA LYS A 62 -1.54 4.18 -10.85
C LYS A 62 -1.48 3.00 -11.82
N TRP A 63 -1.86 3.19 -13.08
CA TRP A 63 -1.77 2.13 -14.09
C TRP A 63 -0.33 1.67 -14.33
N LEU A 64 0.63 2.61 -14.32
CA LEU A 64 2.05 2.29 -14.43
C LEU A 64 2.58 1.55 -13.18
N MET A 65 2.23 2.03 -11.98
CA MET A 65 2.66 1.44 -10.71
C MET A 65 2.16 0.00 -10.53
N PHE A 66 0.89 -0.25 -10.85
CA PHE A 66 0.29 -1.59 -10.76
C PHE A 66 0.58 -2.45 -11.99
N GLU A 67 1.28 -1.90 -13.00
CA GLU A 67 1.58 -2.58 -14.25
C GLU A 67 0.33 -3.21 -14.91
N GLY A 68 -0.84 -2.57 -14.74
CA GLY A 68 -2.15 -3.13 -15.05
C GLY A 68 -3.31 -2.26 -14.56
N ASP A 69 -4.52 -2.82 -14.55
CA ASP A 69 -5.72 -2.15 -14.02
C ASP A 69 -5.60 -2.02 -12.49
N PRO A 70 -5.58 -0.79 -11.92
CA PRO A 70 -5.38 -0.60 -10.48
C PRO A 70 -6.47 -1.19 -9.59
N SER A 71 -7.73 -1.20 -10.06
CA SER A 71 -8.85 -1.74 -9.28
C SER A 71 -8.73 -3.24 -9.17
N ARG A 72 -8.44 -3.92 -10.29
CA ARG A 72 -8.21 -5.37 -10.30
C ARG A 72 -6.97 -5.75 -9.50
N ALA A 73 -5.86 -5.02 -9.67
CA ALA A 73 -4.64 -5.30 -8.93
C ALA A 73 -4.84 -5.17 -7.41
N LEU A 74 -5.64 -4.20 -6.96
CA LEU A 74 -5.96 -4.04 -5.54
C LEU A 74 -6.92 -5.13 -5.03
N GLU A 75 -7.90 -5.53 -5.83
CA GLU A 75 -8.79 -6.66 -5.51
C GLU A 75 -8.00 -7.98 -5.38
N ASP A 76 -7.10 -8.25 -6.32
CA ASP A 76 -6.22 -9.42 -6.31
C ASP A 76 -5.30 -9.39 -5.06
N LEU A 77 -4.71 -8.23 -4.74
CA LEU A 77 -3.89 -8.06 -3.53
C LEU A 77 -4.69 -8.30 -2.25
N ALA A 78 -5.92 -7.79 -2.18
CA ALA A 78 -6.79 -8.02 -1.03
C ALA A 78 -7.08 -9.52 -0.85
N GLN A 79 -7.26 -10.27 -1.93
CA GLN A 79 -7.42 -11.72 -1.87
C GLN A 79 -6.13 -12.44 -1.45
N ILE A 80 -4.97 -12.06 -1.97
CA ILE A 80 -3.67 -12.68 -1.63
C ILE A 80 -3.28 -12.41 -0.18
N SER A 81 -3.57 -11.21 0.34
CA SER A 81 -3.27 -10.82 1.73
C SER A 81 -3.94 -11.72 2.77
N SER A 82 -5.02 -12.43 2.40
CA SER A 82 -5.67 -13.41 3.27
C SER A 82 -4.92 -14.74 3.41
N GLN A 83 -3.88 -14.98 2.60
CA GLN A 83 -3.14 -16.25 2.57
C GLN A 83 -1.64 -16.13 2.86
N HIS A 84 -0.99 -14.98 2.62
CA HIS A 84 0.48 -14.86 2.70
C HIS A 84 1.00 -13.49 3.19
N GLY A 85 0.20 -12.71 3.92
CA GLY A 85 0.59 -11.39 4.43
C GLY A 85 0.96 -11.39 5.92
N VAL A 86 1.78 -10.42 6.35
CA VAL A 86 1.96 -10.09 7.77
C VAL A 86 0.65 -9.52 8.30
N CYS A 87 0.16 -10.02 9.44
CA CYS A 87 -1.09 -9.58 10.05
C CYS A 87 -1.05 -8.10 10.45
N GLY A 88 -0.02 -7.69 11.22
CA GLY A 88 0.20 -6.30 11.60
C GLY A 88 -0.92 -5.65 12.43
N ALA A 89 -1.88 -6.43 12.96
CA ALA A 89 -2.94 -5.92 13.82
C ALA A 89 -2.34 -5.22 15.05
N VAL A 90 -2.67 -3.94 15.23
CA VAL A 90 -2.10 -3.08 16.26
C VAL A 90 -2.86 -3.25 17.57
N TRP A 91 -2.13 -3.34 18.68
CA TRP A 91 -2.69 -3.41 20.02
C TRP A 91 -2.70 -2.07 20.72
N GLY A 92 -3.73 -1.87 21.53
CA GLY A 92 -3.81 -0.84 22.55
C GLY A 92 -3.24 -1.29 23.89
N LYS A 93 -3.53 -0.48 24.91
CA LYS A 93 -3.23 -0.80 26.30
C LYS A 93 -4.24 -1.85 26.81
N ASP A 94 -3.71 -2.87 27.49
CA ASP A 94 -4.45 -3.97 28.09
C ASP A 94 -5.17 -4.89 27.08
N ASP A 95 -4.81 -4.82 25.80
CA ASP A 95 -5.25 -5.77 24.77
C ASP A 95 -4.59 -7.14 24.99
N ILE A 96 -5.26 -8.20 24.52
CA ILE A 96 -4.83 -9.58 24.68
C ILE A 96 -4.02 -10.03 23.45
N ALA A 97 -2.84 -10.58 23.71
CA ALA A 97 -2.03 -11.27 22.71
C ALA A 97 -1.52 -12.62 23.24
N PHE A 98 -1.07 -13.47 22.31
CA PHE A 98 -0.48 -14.76 22.60
C PHE A 98 1.01 -14.72 22.29
N ARG A 99 1.81 -15.13 23.28
CA ARG A 99 3.22 -15.41 23.12
C ARG A 99 3.42 -16.92 23.08
N CYS A 100 3.98 -17.44 21.99
CA CYS A 100 4.28 -18.86 21.82
C CYS A 100 5.79 -19.07 21.79
N ARG A 101 6.37 -19.58 22.89
CA ARG A 101 7.82 -19.78 23.06
C ARG A 101 8.41 -20.78 22.07
N THR A 102 7.57 -21.64 21.50
CA THR A 102 7.96 -22.57 20.43
C THR A 102 8.16 -21.85 19.09
N CYS A 103 7.26 -20.92 18.77
CA CYS A 103 7.20 -20.25 17.46
C CYS A 103 7.94 -18.90 17.43
N GLU A 104 8.10 -18.25 18.59
CA GLU A 104 8.80 -16.97 18.72
C GLU A 104 10.28 -17.10 18.29
N LEU A 105 10.78 -16.09 17.58
CA LEU A 105 12.21 -15.94 17.33
C LEU A 105 12.92 -15.17 18.45
N ASP A 106 12.20 -14.27 19.12
CA ASP A 106 12.66 -13.61 20.34
C ASP A 106 11.52 -13.38 21.36
N PRO A 107 11.85 -13.05 22.63
CA PRO A 107 10.85 -12.93 23.70
C PRO A 107 9.85 -11.77 23.58
N THR A 108 10.02 -10.89 22.59
CA THR A 108 9.11 -9.77 22.32
C THR A 108 8.02 -10.13 21.31
N CYS A 109 8.16 -11.26 20.58
CA CYS A 109 7.20 -11.65 19.57
C CYS A 109 5.87 -12.10 20.18
N ALA A 110 4.77 -11.65 19.58
CA ALA A 110 3.43 -12.06 19.95
C ALA A 110 2.47 -11.99 18.76
N ILE A 111 1.39 -12.76 18.84
CA ILE A 111 0.34 -12.76 17.82
C ILE A 111 -1.02 -12.47 18.43
N CYS A 112 -1.91 -11.87 17.63
CA CYS A 112 -3.26 -11.56 18.08
C CYS A 112 -4.10 -12.83 18.26
N VAL A 113 -5.20 -12.72 18.99
CA VAL A 113 -6.11 -13.85 19.27
C VAL A 113 -6.58 -14.57 17.99
N PRO A 114 -7.03 -13.88 16.93
CA PRO A 114 -7.40 -14.54 15.68
C PRO A 114 -6.27 -15.35 15.05
N CYS A 115 -5.04 -14.81 15.01
CA CYS A 115 -3.89 -15.51 14.45
C CYS A 115 -3.54 -16.76 15.25
N PHE A 116 -3.59 -16.68 16.58
CA PHE A 116 -3.34 -17.84 17.45
C PHE A 116 -4.41 -18.93 17.27
N GLN A 117 -5.69 -18.54 17.17
CA GLN A 117 -6.79 -19.50 17.02
C GLN A 117 -6.82 -20.18 15.64
N ASN A 118 -6.39 -19.46 14.59
CA ASN A 118 -6.35 -19.97 13.23
C ASN A 118 -5.01 -20.66 12.89
N GLY A 119 -3.99 -20.53 13.74
CA GLY A 119 -2.68 -21.15 13.58
C GLY A 119 -2.55 -22.52 14.27
N SER A 120 -1.48 -23.26 13.94
CA SER A 120 -1.17 -24.55 14.57
C SER A 120 -0.29 -24.35 15.80
N HIS A 121 -0.91 -24.23 16.98
CA HIS A 121 -0.19 -24.12 18.26
C HIS A 121 -0.47 -25.28 19.22
N LYS A 122 -0.92 -26.42 18.67
CA LYS A 122 -1.25 -27.58 19.48
C LYS A 122 0.03 -28.19 20.07
N ASN A 123 0.06 -28.32 21.39
CA ASN A 123 1.20 -28.83 22.16
C ASN A 123 2.42 -27.89 22.20
N HIS A 124 2.27 -26.62 21.86
CA HIS A 124 3.35 -25.64 22.00
C HIS A 124 3.34 -25.03 23.41
N ASP A 125 4.48 -24.48 23.82
CA ASP A 125 4.58 -23.69 25.04
C ASP A 125 4.14 -22.26 24.74
N TYR A 126 2.93 -21.90 25.17
CA TYR A 126 2.39 -20.56 24.98
C TYR A 126 1.83 -19.96 26.27
N SER A 127 1.71 -18.64 26.28
CA SER A 127 1.09 -17.88 27.36
C SER A 127 0.31 -16.69 26.81
N ILE A 128 -0.72 -16.30 27.55
CA ILE A 128 -1.48 -15.07 27.29
C ILE A 128 -0.73 -13.90 27.91
N ILE A 129 -0.59 -12.81 27.17
CA ILE A 129 0.01 -11.55 27.63
C ILE A 129 -0.97 -10.40 27.44
N TYR A 130 -0.85 -9.38 28.30
CA TYR A 130 -1.55 -8.10 28.14
C TYR A 130 -0.57 -7.08 27.60
N THR A 131 -0.93 -6.43 26.50
CA THR A 131 -0.03 -5.55 25.77
C THR A 131 -0.08 -4.12 26.29
N GLY A 132 1.06 -3.40 26.18
CA GLY A 132 1.11 -1.95 26.35
C GLY A 132 1.03 -1.17 25.04
N GLY A 133 0.87 -1.88 23.92
CA GLY A 133 1.08 -1.43 22.54
C GLY A 133 1.81 -2.50 21.73
N GLY A 134 2.01 -2.26 20.43
CA GLY A 134 2.70 -3.18 19.51
C GLY A 134 1.80 -3.66 18.38
N CYS A 135 2.24 -4.66 17.63
CA CYS A 135 1.45 -5.27 16.57
C CYS A 135 1.71 -6.78 16.46
N CYS A 136 0.75 -7.47 15.85
CA CYS A 136 0.81 -8.91 15.60
C CYS A 136 1.92 -9.30 14.61
N ASP A 137 2.79 -10.22 15.03
CA ASP A 137 3.93 -10.73 14.26
C ASP A 137 3.57 -11.89 13.31
N CYS A 138 2.30 -12.30 13.25
CA CYS A 138 1.87 -13.41 12.41
C CYS A 138 2.19 -13.13 10.94
N GLY A 139 2.94 -14.03 10.29
CA GLY A 139 3.37 -13.89 8.91
C GLY A 139 4.66 -13.09 8.72
N ASP A 140 5.22 -12.48 9.77
CA ASP A 140 6.56 -11.89 9.72
C ASP A 140 7.61 -12.96 10.00
N GLU A 141 8.27 -13.45 8.95
CA GLU A 141 9.30 -14.49 9.05
C GLU A 141 10.53 -14.09 9.88
N THR A 142 10.70 -12.79 10.16
CA THR A 142 11.78 -12.29 11.01
C THR A 142 11.44 -12.33 12.50
N ALA A 143 10.16 -12.52 12.85
CA ALA A 143 9.65 -12.58 14.22
C ALA A 143 8.97 -13.92 14.58
N TRP A 144 8.37 -14.61 13.60
CA TRP A 144 7.51 -15.77 13.83
C TRP A 144 7.82 -16.93 12.87
N LYS A 145 8.03 -18.13 13.41
CA LYS A 145 8.22 -19.35 12.61
C LYS A 145 6.89 -19.78 11.98
N HIS A 146 6.93 -20.23 10.73
CA HIS A 146 5.80 -20.90 10.07
C HIS A 146 5.62 -22.31 10.66
N GLU A 147 4.43 -22.62 11.18
CA GLU A 147 4.01 -23.95 11.64
C GLU A 147 2.60 -24.30 11.16
#